data_AF-A0A7W5CG51-F1
#
_entry.id   AF-A0A7W5CG51-F1
#
_cell.length_a   1.000
_cell.length_b   1.000
_cell.length_c   1.000
_cell.angle_alpha   90.00
_cell.angle_beta   90.00
_cell.angle_gamma   90.00
#
_symmetry.space_group_name_H-M   'P 1'
#
loop_
_entity.id
_entity.type
_entity.pdbx_description
1 polymer ?
#
loop_
_entity_poly.entity_id
_entity_poly.type
_entity_poly.pdbx_seq_one_letter_code
_entity_poly.pdbx_strand_id
1 'polypeptide(L)'
;MPMDAMSMADAILRALGGTENVVAATHCATRLRVNPRELSRVDTAALDAVPGVLAAQVVGEQVQIVVGPGHVDDLADAVARRLAPPAAASVRPLPTRAISVLVDVFTPLLPAFVAGGLLTALHNVLAGPGAFGDLAVVDAVPWLRGPVALVGLLGAAVFALLPVLLGFSAAGRFGGSPYLGAAMGAALVAAPGLAADSALPAIHLTPDTGWVIAGVDVLAIDYQGTVLPIIAICFVLARLERFFGRRLRGSARLLLVPLLTLLTTGLLAFLVLGPALRFTADAAAVGLEWLYSSAGLLGGTVVGAVYSPLVVTGLHQGLIAIELGLLSTGGSFIFPVPPPPTSPRPRPRSPCGCRRAGAPDCGRWPPPRPLRPHSASPNRRCSA
;
A
#
# COMPACT_ATOMS: atom_id res chain seq x y z
N MET A 1 -35.54 -22.89 20.51
CA MET A 1 -34.96 -22.33 19.27
C MET A 1 -33.66 -21.63 19.65
N PRO A 2 -32.58 -21.75 18.86
CA PRO A 2 -31.41 -20.88 19.09
C PRO A 2 -31.87 -19.43 18.96
N MET A 3 -31.53 -18.61 19.95
CA MET A 3 -31.77 -17.16 19.91
C MET A 3 -31.03 -16.58 18.69
N ASP A 4 -31.69 -15.71 17.93
CA ASP A 4 -31.03 -15.06 16.80
C ASP A 4 -29.91 -14.11 17.30
N ALA A 5 -28.91 -13.86 16.45
CA ALA A 5 -27.73 -13.10 16.82
C ALA A 5 -28.03 -11.64 17.22
N MET A 6 -29.08 -11.03 16.67
CA MET A 6 -29.47 -9.64 16.99
C MET A 6 -30.13 -9.56 18.37
N SER A 7 -31.03 -10.50 18.67
CA SER A 7 -31.67 -10.67 19.96
C SER A 7 -30.65 -10.96 21.06
N MET A 8 -29.67 -11.81 20.75
CA MET A 8 -28.57 -12.12 21.66
C MET A 8 -27.67 -10.90 21.91
N ALA A 9 -27.33 -10.13 20.87
CA ALA A 9 -26.59 -8.89 21.01
C ALA A 9 -27.33 -7.87 21.90
N ASP A 10 -28.65 -7.73 21.75
CA ASP A 10 -29.47 -6.83 22.58
C ASP A 10 -29.52 -7.25 24.05
N ALA A 11 -29.62 -8.56 24.32
CA ALA A 11 -29.56 -9.08 25.67
C ALA A 11 -28.18 -8.80 26.31
N ILE A 12 -27.11 -9.07 25.57
CA ILE A 12 -25.73 -8.84 26.03
C ILE A 12 -25.45 -7.35 26.26
N LEU A 13 -25.85 -6.46 25.35
CA LEU A 13 -25.64 -5.02 25.50
C LEU A 13 -26.41 -4.44 26.69
N ARG A 14 -27.61 -4.96 26.99
CA ARG A 14 -28.35 -4.59 28.20
C ARG A 14 -27.63 -5.03 29.46
N ALA A 15 -27.13 -6.27 29.50
CA ALA A 15 -26.39 -6.78 30.65
C ALA A 15 -25.00 -6.12 30.81
N LEU A 16 -24.43 -5.54 29.75
CA LEU A 16 -23.21 -4.71 29.81
C LEU A 16 -23.47 -3.28 30.31
N GLY A 17 -24.71 -2.94 30.66
CA GLY A 17 -25.07 -1.61 31.13
C GLY A 17 -25.38 -0.61 30.01
N GLY A 18 -25.65 -1.07 28.78
CA GLY A 18 -26.03 -0.23 27.64
C GLY A 18 -24.92 -0.06 26.60
N THR A 19 -25.28 0.42 25.40
CA THR A 19 -24.34 0.68 24.30
C THR A 19 -23.31 1.75 24.64
N GLU A 20 -23.71 2.72 25.48
CA GLU A 20 -22.87 3.82 25.96
C GLU A 20 -21.79 3.35 26.96
N ASN A 21 -21.96 2.18 27.56
CA ASN A 21 -20.97 1.60 28.45
C ASN A 21 -19.93 0.77 27.70
N VAL A 22 -20.02 0.62 26.37
CA VAL A 22 -19.07 -0.19 25.59
C VAL A 22 -18.06 0.72 24.88
N VAL A 23 -16.79 0.65 25.27
CA VAL A 23 -15.70 1.42 24.63
C VAL A 23 -15.20 0.70 23.39
N ALA A 24 -15.00 -0.61 23.49
CA ALA A 24 -14.55 -1.44 22.39
C ALA A 24 -15.09 -2.87 22.55
N ALA A 25 -15.42 -3.50 21.43
CA ALA A 25 -15.76 -4.92 21.37
C ALA A 25 -14.88 -5.59 20.31
N THR A 26 -14.24 -6.69 20.68
CA THR A 26 -13.43 -7.54 19.80
C THR A 26 -13.85 -8.99 20.01
N HIS A 27 -13.48 -9.90 19.12
CA HIS A 27 -13.75 -11.32 19.32
C HIS A 27 -12.59 -12.17 18.84
N CYS A 28 -12.47 -13.35 19.44
CA CYS A 28 -11.63 -14.43 18.94
C CYS A 28 -12.51 -15.59 18.45
N ALA A 29 -11.93 -16.75 18.19
CA ALA A 29 -12.67 -17.90 17.63
C ALA A 29 -13.85 -18.39 18.49
N THR A 30 -13.88 -18.12 19.80
CA THR A 30 -14.93 -18.64 20.71
C THR A 30 -15.48 -17.63 21.71
N ARG A 31 -14.91 -16.43 21.79
CA ARG A 31 -15.26 -15.43 22.82
C ARG A 31 -15.42 -14.04 22.24
N LEU A 32 -16.46 -13.35 22.67
CA LEU A 32 -16.61 -11.91 22.54
C LEU A 32 -15.92 -11.25 23.75
N ARG A 33 -15.09 -10.24 23.49
CA ARG A 33 -14.29 -9.51 24.45
C ARG A 33 -14.72 -8.06 24.43
N VAL A 34 -15.27 -7.57 25.53
CA VAL A 34 -15.81 -6.21 25.63
C VAL A 34 -15.04 -5.45 26.70
N ASN A 35 -14.55 -4.27 26.33
CA ASN A 35 -14.00 -3.31 27.29
C ASN A 35 -15.13 -2.32 27.66
N PRO A 36 -15.76 -2.49 28.84
CA PRO A 36 -16.73 -1.53 29.32
C PRO A 36 -16.05 -0.26 29.84
N ARG A 37 -16.78 0.87 29.85
CA ARG A 37 -16.33 2.12 30.47
C ARG A 37 -16.35 2.01 31.99
N GLU A 38 -17.38 1.37 32.53
CA GLU A 38 -17.57 1.11 33.95
C GLU A 38 -17.94 -0.37 34.18
N LEU A 39 -17.06 -1.11 34.88
CA LEU A 39 -17.32 -2.52 35.23
C LEU A 39 -18.48 -2.71 36.21
N SER A 40 -18.73 -1.72 37.07
CA SER A 40 -19.81 -1.77 38.07
C SER A 40 -21.22 -1.84 37.45
N ARG A 41 -21.36 -1.45 36.19
CA ARG A 41 -22.63 -1.51 35.44
C ARG A 41 -22.83 -2.84 34.70
N VAL A 42 -21.86 -3.75 34.77
CA VAL A 42 -21.92 -5.05 34.09
C VAL A 42 -22.55 -6.08 35.02
N ASP A 43 -23.62 -6.70 34.55
CA ASP A 43 -24.28 -7.82 35.21
C ASP A 43 -23.82 -9.14 34.60
N THR A 44 -22.81 -9.75 35.22
CA THR A 44 -22.26 -11.05 34.78
C THR A 44 -23.24 -12.19 34.93
N ALA A 45 -24.13 -12.15 35.92
CA ALA A 45 -25.14 -13.19 36.13
C ALA A 45 -26.21 -13.13 35.02
N ALA A 46 -26.61 -11.93 34.62
CA ALA A 46 -27.49 -11.74 33.47
C ALA A 46 -26.82 -12.16 32.17
N LEU A 47 -25.51 -11.94 32.00
CA LEU A 47 -24.76 -12.40 30.83
C LEU A 47 -24.71 -13.93 30.73
N ASP A 48 -24.46 -14.63 31.85
CA ASP A 48 -24.48 -16.10 31.91
C ASP A 48 -25.87 -16.69 31.63
N ALA A 49 -26.93 -15.94 31.96
CA ALA A 49 -28.31 -16.37 31.71
C ALA A 49 -28.76 -16.18 30.25
N VAL A 50 -27.96 -15.50 29.40
CA VAL A 50 -28.33 -15.28 27.99
C VAL A 50 -28.28 -16.61 27.21
N PRO A 51 -29.37 -17.04 26.56
CA PRO A 51 -29.39 -18.26 25.78
C PRO A 51 -28.33 -18.25 24.66
N GLY A 52 -27.41 -19.21 24.71
CA GLY A 52 -26.28 -19.32 23.76
C GLY A 52 -24.93 -18.87 24.33
N VAL A 53 -24.92 -18.18 25.48
CA VAL A 53 -23.70 -17.92 26.24
C VAL A 53 -23.36 -19.16 27.07
N LEU A 54 -22.12 -19.62 26.95
CA LEU A 54 -21.57 -20.76 27.69
C LEU A 54 -20.95 -20.35 29.02
N ALA A 55 -20.36 -19.15 29.06
CA ALA A 55 -19.79 -18.54 30.26
C ALA A 55 -19.53 -17.04 30.01
N ALA A 56 -19.69 -16.22 31.03
CA ALA A 56 -19.36 -14.80 31.06
C ALA A 56 -18.48 -14.52 32.28
N GLN A 57 -17.30 -13.96 32.04
CA GLN A 57 -16.34 -13.72 33.11
C GLN A 57 -15.65 -12.37 32.93
N VAL A 58 -15.34 -11.73 34.04
CA VAL A 58 -14.51 -10.53 34.07
C VAL A 58 -13.05 -10.96 34.22
N VAL A 59 -12.19 -10.52 33.32
CA VAL A 59 -10.75 -10.77 33.35
C VAL A 59 -10.03 -9.42 33.24
N GLY A 60 -9.52 -8.92 34.36
CA GLY A 60 -8.98 -7.56 34.45
C GLY A 60 -10.09 -6.53 34.19
N GLU A 61 -9.87 -5.63 33.22
CA GLU A 61 -10.84 -4.61 32.81
C GLU A 61 -11.75 -5.05 31.66
N GLN A 62 -11.70 -6.33 31.27
CA GLN A 62 -12.43 -6.84 30.11
C GLN A 62 -13.46 -7.88 30.51
N VAL A 63 -14.65 -7.78 29.94
CA VAL A 63 -15.70 -8.81 30.03
C VAL A 63 -15.51 -9.79 28.87
N GLN A 64 -15.35 -11.07 29.17
CA GLN A 64 -15.23 -12.15 28.19
C GLN A 64 -16.48 -13.02 28.21
N ILE A 65 -17.18 -13.06 27.09
CA ILE A 65 -18.42 -13.81 26.88
C ILE A 65 -18.10 -14.96 25.92
N VAL A 66 -18.13 -16.19 26.42
CA VAL A 66 -17.88 -17.42 25.68
C VAL A 66 -19.17 -17.88 25.03
N VAL A 67 -19.20 -17.98 23.70
CA VAL A 67 -20.40 -18.38 22.93
C VAL A 67 -20.12 -19.63 22.09
N GLY A 68 -18.84 -19.95 21.90
CA GLY A 68 -18.39 -21.11 21.15
C GLY A 68 -18.07 -20.82 19.68
N PRO A 69 -17.34 -21.75 19.02
CA PRO A 69 -16.88 -21.54 17.66
C PRO A 69 -18.02 -21.48 16.65
N GLY A 70 -17.93 -20.52 15.73
CA GLY A 70 -18.88 -20.33 14.64
C GLY A 70 -20.10 -19.43 14.96
N HIS A 71 -20.42 -19.18 16.24
CA HIS A 71 -21.52 -18.29 16.66
C HIS A 71 -21.03 -16.90 17.09
N VAL A 72 -19.76 -16.81 17.51
CA VAL A 72 -19.17 -15.56 18.01
C VAL A 72 -19.05 -14.48 16.91
N ASP A 73 -18.76 -14.86 15.66
CA ASP A 73 -18.65 -13.93 14.54
C ASP A 73 -20.00 -13.22 14.30
N ASP A 74 -21.10 -14.01 14.25
CA ASP A 74 -22.45 -13.51 14.00
C ASP A 74 -22.91 -12.58 15.14
N LEU A 75 -22.55 -12.92 16.38
CA LEU A 75 -22.79 -12.07 17.55
C LEU A 75 -21.98 -10.78 17.49
N ALA A 76 -20.68 -10.87 17.19
CA ALA A 76 -19.80 -9.69 17.14
C ALA A 76 -20.26 -8.70 16.08
N ASP A 77 -20.67 -9.20 14.91
CA ASP A 77 -21.29 -8.42 13.85
C ASP A 77 -22.59 -7.74 14.31
N ALA A 78 -23.44 -8.45 15.05
CA ALA A 78 -24.68 -7.90 15.59
C ALA A 78 -24.42 -6.80 16.64
N VAL A 79 -23.45 -7.01 17.54
CA VAL A 79 -23.00 -6.02 18.52
C VAL A 79 -22.42 -4.79 17.82
N ALA A 80 -21.54 -4.99 16.82
CA ALA A 80 -20.96 -3.89 16.04
C ALA A 80 -22.03 -3.05 15.33
N ARG A 81 -23.07 -3.68 14.76
CA ARG A 81 -24.21 -2.97 14.15
C ARG A 81 -24.99 -2.11 15.15
N ARG A 82 -25.08 -2.52 16.41
CA ARG A 82 -25.77 -1.76 17.48
C ARG A 82 -24.92 -0.63 18.04
N LEU A 83 -23.60 -0.77 18.01
CA LEU A 83 -22.65 0.26 18.44
C LEU A 83 -22.37 1.30 17.34
N ALA A 84 -22.59 0.95 16.08
CA ALA A 84 -22.47 1.91 14.98
C ALA A 84 -23.52 3.03 15.16
N PRO A 85 -23.14 4.32 14.99
CA PRO A 85 -24.12 5.40 14.92
C PRO A 85 -25.15 5.09 13.84
N PRO A 86 -26.43 5.48 14.01
CA PRO A 86 -27.48 5.17 13.04
C PRO A 86 -27.02 5.67 11.67
N ALA A 87 -26.64 4.73 10.80
CA ALA A 87 -26.28 5.04 9.44
C ALA A 87 -27.56 5.55 8.79
N ALA A 88 -27.66 6.87 8.61
CA ALA A 88 -28.68 7.46 7.76
C ALA A 88 -28.50 6.84 6.37
N ALA A 89 -29.27 5.80 6.08
CA ALA A 89 -29.34 5.14 4.79
C ALA A 89 -30.03 6.10 3.81
N SER A 90 -29.35 7.20 3.49
CA SER A 90 -29.68 8.00 2.33
C SER A 90 -29.33 7.16 1.11
N VAL A 91 -30.35 6.74 0.36
CA VAL A 91 -30.17 6.13 -0.96
C VAL A 91 -29.62 7.21 -1.87
N ARG A 92 -28.28 7.36 -1.86
CA ARG A 92 -27.56 8.34 -2.65
C ARG A 92 -27.46 7.86 -4.12
N PRO A 93 -27.62 8.75 -5.11
CA PRO A 93 -27.45 8.39 -6.52
C PRO A 93 -26.07 7.78 -6.82
N LEU A 94 -25.97 6.94 -7.85
CA LEU A 94 -24.75 6.18 -8.21
C LEU A 94 -23.43 7.00 -8.18
N PRO A 95 -23.33 8.22 -8.77
CA PRO A 95 -22.09 9.00 -8.72
C PRO A 95 -21.74 9.48 -7.30
N THR A 96 -22.72 9.85 -6.47
CA THR A 96 -22.45 10.26 -5.09
C THR A 96 -22.10 9.08 -4.19
N ARG A 97 -22.50 7.84 -4.57
CA ARG A 97 -22.09 6.61 -3.90
C ARG A 97 -20.62 6.26 -4.18
N ALA A 98 -20.15 6.34 -5.42
CA ALA A 98 -18.75 6.09 -5.76
C ALA A 98 -17.81 7.09 -5.05
N ILE A 99 -18.18 8.36 -5.03
CA ILE A 99 -17.44 9.40 -4.30
C ILE A 99 -17.45 9.11 -2.80
N SER A 100 -18.59 8.68 -2.22
CA SER A 100 -18.62 8.33 -0.80
C SER A 100 -17.70 7.17 -0.44
N VAL A 101 -17.60 6.14 -1.29
CA VAL A 101 -16.65 5.04 -1.08
C VAL A 101 -15.22 5.56 -1.06
N LEU A 102 -14.85 6.42 -2.01
CA LEU A 102 -13.52 7.02 -2.04
C LEU A 102 -13.25 7.83 -0.77
N VAL A 103 -14.17 8.70 -0.35
CA VAL A 103 -14.02 9.51 0.87
C VAL A 103 -13.92 8.63 2.11
N ASP A 104 -14.79 7.63 2.26
CA ASP A 104 -14.83 6.75 3.43
C ASP A 104 -13.52 5.95 3.59
N VAL A 105 -12.92 5.53 2.49
CA VAL A 105 -11.68 4.75 2.48
C VAL A 105 -10.45 5.63 2.71
N PHE A 106 -10.47 6.89 2.24
CA PHE A 106 -9.34 7.83 2.38
C PHE A 106 -9.31 8.59 3.69
N THR A 107 -10.47 8.87 4.29
CA THR A 107 -10.56 9.70 5.51
C THR A 107 -9.67 9.16 6.64
N PRO A 108 -9.64 7.85 6.93
CA PRO A 108 -8.73 7.30 7.95
C PRO A 108 -7.24 7.46 7.62
N LEU A 109 -6.90 7.66 6.34
CA LEU A 109 -5.51 7.73 5.85
C LEU A 109 -4.95 9.14 5.80
N LEU A 110 -5.81 10.17 5.90
CA LEU A 110 -5.40 11.57 5.83
C LEU A 110 -4.23 11.92 6.78
N PRO A 111 -4.24 11.51 8.07
CA PRO A 111 -3.13 11.85 8.97
C PRO A 111 -1.79 11.26 8.51
N ALA A 112 -1.82 10.02 8.01
CA ALA A 112 -0.64 9.35 7.51
C ALA A 112 -0.07 10.07 6.28
N PHE A 113 -0.92 10.47 5.32
CA PHE A 113 -0.46 11.19 4.12
C PHE A 113 0.09 12.58 4.41
N VAL A 114 -0.51 13.30 5.37
CA VAL A 114 0.04 14.59 5.80
C VAL A 114 1.43 14.40 6.39
N ALA A 115 1.61 13.44 7.29
CA ALA A 115 2.91 13.15 7.89
C ALA A 115 3.94 12.68 6.84
N GLY A 116 3.58 11.71 6.02
CA GLY A 116 4.45 11.17 4.96
C GLY A 116 4.87 12.22 3.94
N GLY A 117 3.93 13.07 3.51
CA GLY A 117 4.19 14.17 2.58
C GLY A 117 5.13 15.22 3.18
N LEU A 118 4.90 15.66 4.42
CA LEU A 118 5.76 16.63 5.09
C LEU A 118 7.16 16.08 5.36
N LEU A 119 7.28 14.81 5.75
CA LEU A 119 8.58 14.15 5.93
C LEU A 119 9.34 14.01 4.60
N THR A 120 8.65 13.64 3.53
CA THR A 120 9.24 13.56 2.18
C THR A 120 9.70 14.93 1.70
N ALA A 121 8.90 15.97 1.90
CA ALA A 121 9.27 17.34 1.58
C ALA A 121 10.50 17.80 2.37
N LEU A 122 10.54 17.52 3.68
CA LEU A 122 11.69 17.83 4.52
C LEU A 122 12.96 17.09 4.06
N HIS A 123 12.85 15.81 3.72
CA HIS A 123 13.94 15.05 3.15
C HIS A 123 14.46 15.68 1.85
N ASN A 124 13.56 15.98 0.91
CA ASN A 124 13.94 16.55 -0.39
C ASN A 124 14.60 17.92 -0.26
N VAL A 125 14.15 18.75 0.68
CA VAL A 125 14.75 20.08 0.96
C VAL A 125 16.16 19.96 1.56
N LEU A 126 16.44 18.93 2.37
CA LEU A 126 17.74 18.75 3.02
C LEU A 126 18.73 17.93 2.17
N ALA A 127 18.23 16.95 1.43
CA ALA A 127 19.02 16.05 0.59
C ALA A 127 19.18 16.54 -0.85
N GLY A 128 18.28 17.41 -1.32
CA GLY A 128 18.32 17.97 -2.66
C GLY A 128 19.32 19.14 -2.77
N PRO A 129 20.12 19.22 -3.84
CA PRO A 129 20.90 20.43 -4.15
C PRO A 129 19.96 21.58 -4.53
N GLY A 130 20.39 22.82 -4.32
CA GLY A 130 19.67 24.02 -4.78
C GLY A 130 18.73 24.66 -3.75
N ALA A 131 18.33 23.96 -2.69
CA ALA A 131 17.44 24.52 -1.66
C ALA A 131 18.12 25.58 -0.79
N PHE A 132 19.41 25.40 -0.48
CA PHE A 132 20.22 26.29 0.35
C PHE A 132 21.57 26.65 -0.30
N GLY A 133 21.63 26.64 -1.63
CA GLY A 133 22.85 26.82 -2.44
C GLY A 133 23.12 25.62 -3.36
N ASP A 134 24.25 25.64 -4.07
CA ASP A 134 24.58 24.62 -5.09
C ASP A 134 24.83 23.23 -4.50
N LEU A 135 25.22 23.16 -3.22
CA LEU A 135 25.46 21.91 -2.48
C LEU A 135 24.24 21.53 -1.64
N ALA A 136 23.94 20.24 -1.54
CA ALA A 136 22.93 19.74 -0.62
C ALA A 136 23.37 19.92 0.84
N VAL A 137 22.42 20.15 1.76
CA VAL A 137 22.71 20.37 3.19
C VAL A 137 23.39 19.14 3.80
N VAL A 138 22.96 17.95 3.39
CA VAL A 138 23.57 16.67 3.80
C VAL A 138 25.03 16.52 3.38
N ASP A 139 25.45 17.21 2.32
CA ASP A 139 26.84 17.19 1.85
C ASP A 139 27.69 18.26 2.53
N ALA A 140 27.10 19.41 2.85
CA ALA A 140 27.73 20.44 3.65
C ALA A 140 27.92 20.00 5.12
N VAL A 141 27.01 19.18 5.64
CA VAL A 141 26.99 18.73 7.04
C VAL A 141 26.86 17.20 7.11
N PRO A 142 27.98 16.46 7.06
CA PRO A 142 27.98 15.00 6.90
C PRO A 142 27.24 14.21 7.98
N TRP A 143 27.16 14.72 9.22
CA TRP A 143 26.47 14.03 10.31
C TRP A 143 24.94 14.00 10.11
N LEU A 144 24.38 14.90 9.29
CA LEU A 144 22.95 14.94 8.97
C LEU A 144 22.54 13.85 7.97
N ARG A 145 23.47 13.20 7.27
CA ARG A 145 23.15 12.16 6.27
C ARG A 145 22.27 11.04 6.82
N GLY A 146 22.63 10.49 7.98
CA GLY A 146 21.87 9.42 8.63
C GLY A 146 20.45 9.84 9.02
N PRO A 147 20.29 10.90 9.83
CA PRO A 147 18.96 11.40 10.22
C PRO A 147 18.08 11.81 9.03
N VAL A 148 18.63 12.49 8.03
CA VAL A 148 17.87 12.90 6.83
C VAL A 148 17.46 11.69 6.00
N ALA A 149 18.30 10.66 5.88
CA ALA A 149 17.92 9.41 5.24
C ALA A 149 16.79 8.69 5.98
N LEU A 150 16.80 8.68 7.32
CA LEU A 150 15.71 8.14 8.13
C LEU A 150 14.39 8.90 7.90
N VAL A 151 14.43 10.24 7.85
CA VAL A 151 13.27 11.06 7.51
C VAL A 151 12.73 10.70 6.13
N GLY A 152 13.62 10.51 5.14
CA GLY A 152 13.25 10.07 3.79
C GLY A 152 12.58 8.71 3.78
N LEU A 153 13.13 7.74 4.52
CA LEU A 153 12.53 6.40 4.67
C LEU A 153 11.12 6.47 5.26
N LEU A 154 10.93 7.23 6.36
CA LEU A 154 9.63 7.37 7.01
C LEU A 154 8.60 8.04 6.09
N GLY A 155 9.02 9.04 5.32
CA GLY A 155 8.18 9.71 4.32
C GLY A 155 7.78 8.77 3.18
N ALA A 156 8.77 8.10 2.58
CA ALA A 156 8.56 7.19 1.45
C ALA A 156 7.71 5.96 1.81
N ALA A 157 7.88 5.41 3.02
CA ALA A 157 7.16 4.22 3.46
C ALA A 157 5.64 4.38 3.42
N VAL A 158 5.11 5.57 3.75
CA VAL A 158 3.66 5.83 3.73
C VAL A 158 3.08 5.66 2.32
N PHE A 159 3.78 6.14 1.30
CA PHE A 159 3.32 6.07 -0.09
C PHE A 159 3.63 4.72 -0.73
N ALA A 160 4.76 4.10 -0.39
CA ALA A 160 5.11 2.75 -0.83
C ALA A 160 4.10 1.70 -0.32
N LEU A 161 3.62 1.86 0.91
CA LEU A 161 2.62 0.98 1.53
C LEU A 161 1.18 1.48 1.33
N LEU A 162 0.95 2.42 0.42
CA LEU A 162 -0.38 2.96 0.13
C LEU A 162 -1.41 1.84 -0.16
N PRO A 163 -1.12 0.82 -1.00
CA PRO A 163 -2.07 -0.26 -1.24
C PRO A 163 -2.37 -1.10 0.01
N VAL A 164 -1.43 -1.23 0.95
CA VAL A 164 -1.64 -1.94 2.23
C VAL A 164 -2.65 -1.17 3.08
N LEU A 165 -2.39 0.13 3.28
CA LEU A 165 -3.23 1.02 4.09
C LEU A 165 -4.63 1.15 3.49
N LEU A 166 -4.70 1.30 2.17
CA LEU A 166 -5.95 1.44 1.43
C LEU A 166 -6.73 0.12 1.41
N GLY A 167 -6.03 -1.02 1.25
CA GLY A 167 -6.63 -2.35 1.32
C GLY A 167 -7.28 -2.64 2.67
N PHE A 168 -6.65 -2.21 3.76
CA PHE A 168 -7.21 -2.30 5.11
C PHE A 168 -8.55 -1.56 5.23
N SER A 169 -8.55 -0.28 4.89
CA SER A 169 -9.73 0.59 4.96
C SER A 169 -10.85 0.14 4.00
N ALA A 170 -10.48 -0.25 2.77
CA ALA A 170 -11.43 -0.68 1.74
C ALA A 170 -12.11 -2.02 2.10
N ALA A 171 -11.35 -3.01 2.56
CA ALA A 171 -11.93 -4.29 2.98
C ALA A 171 -12.92 -4.11 4.14
N GLY A 172 -12.56 -3.30 5.14
CA GLY A 172 -13.47 -2.93 6.22
C GLY A 172 -14.74 -2.23 5.72
N ARG A 173 -14.60 -1.30 4.77
CA ARG A 173 -15.74 -0.58 4.15
C ARG A 173 -16.72 -1.50 3.43
N PHE A 174 -16.24 -2.58 2.82
CA PHE A 174 -17.06 -3.57 2.11
C PHE A 174 -17.56 -4.73 2.99
N GLY A 175 -17.22 -4.72 4.28
CA GLY A 175 -17.61 -5.76 5.24
C GLY A 175 -16.83 -7.06 5.10
N GLY A 176 -15.59 -6.99 4.63
CA GLY A 176 -14.59 -8.07 4.71
C GLY A 176 -13.55 -7.78 5.79
N SER A 177 -12.63 -8.71 6.00
CA SER A 177 -11.55 -8.58 6.98
C SER A 177 -10.53 -7.50 6.57
N PRO A 178 -10.35 -6.43 7.36
CA PRO A 178 -9.35 -5.40 7.08
C PRO A 178 -7.93 -5.97 6.96
N TYR A 179 -7.59 -6.98 7.76
CA TYR A 179 -6.28 -7.62 7.73
C TYR A 179 -6.05 -8.41 6.45
N LEU A 180 -7.08 -9.09 5.91
CA LEU A 180 -6.98 -9.75 4.61
C LEU A 180 -6.87 -8.73 3.47
N GLY A 181 -7.57 -7.59 3.59
CA GLY A 181 -7.39 -6.46 2.69
C GLY A 181 -5.97 -5.90 2.69
N ALA A 182 -5.39 -5.70 3.88
CA ALA A 182 -3.99 -5.25 4.02
C ALA A 182 -3.00 -6.28 3.45
N ALA A 183 -3.20 -7.57 3.73
CA ALA A 183 -2.37 -8.64 3.19
C ALA A 183 -2.44 -8.71 1.66
N MET A 184 -3.64 -8.51 1.07
CA MET A 184 -3.80 -8.42 -0.37
C MET A 184 -3.08 -7.18 -0.93
N GLY A 185 -3.22 -6.03 -0.28
CA GLY A 185 -2.47 -4.82 -0.65
C GLY A 185 -0.95 -5.03 -0.60
N ALA A 186 -0.45 -5.74 0.41
CA ALA A 186 0.96 -6.10 0.54
C ALA A 186 1.40 -7.02 -0.60
N ALA A 187 0.59 -8.02 -0.96
CA ALA A 187 0.88 -8.91 -2.09
C ALA A 187 0.95 -8.18 -3.44
N LEU A 188 0.16 -7.12 -3.63
CA LEU A 188 0.17 -6.32 -4.85
C LEU A 188 1.40 -5.42 -4.99
N VAL A 189 2.03 -5.00 -3.89
CA VAL A 189 3.26 -4.20 -3.89
C VAL A 189 4.53 -5.02 -3.67
N ALA A 190 4.41 -6.23 -3.13
CA ALA A 190 5.51 -7.18 -2.96
C ALA A 190 5.78 -8.00 -4.23
N ALA A 191 5.10 -7.70 -5.34
CA ALA A 191 5.23 -8.49 -6.56
C ALA A 191 6.69 -8.46 -7.07
N PRO A 192 7.29 -9.62 -7.41
CA PRO A 192 8.75 -9.82 -7.34
C PRO A 192 9.60 -9.14 -8.43
N GLY A 193 9.01 -8.33 -9.30
CA GLY A 193 9.70 -7.69 -10.43
C GLY A 193 9.92 -6.18 -10.30
N LEU A 194 9.37 -5.51 -9.27
CA LEU A 194 9.30 -4.04 -9.22
C LEU A 194 9.96 -3.37 -8.04
N ALA A 195 10.38 -4.13 -7.03
CA ALA A 195 11.26 -3.64 -5.98
C ALA A 195 12.59 -4.39 -6.06
N ALA A 196 13.49 -3.91 -6.92
CA ALA A 196 14.82 -4.47 -7.15
C ALA A 196 15.64 -4.68 -5.86
N ASP A 197 15.23 -4.10 -4.72
CA ASP A 197 15.93 -4.14 -3.43
C ASP A 197 15.06 -4.56 -2.22
N SER A 198 13.90 -5.20 -2.40
CA SER A 198 13.03 -5.56 -1.24
C SER A 198 13.36 -6.91 -0.59
N ALA A 199 13.56 -6.89 0.73
CA ALA A 199 14.00 -7.99 1.60
C ALA A 199 13.00 -9.14 1.84
N LEU A 200 11.97 -9.28 1.01
CA LEU A 200 11.13 -10.49 1.01
C LEU A 200 11.82 -11.55 0.15
N PRO A 201 11.60 -12.87 0.39
CA PRO A 201 12.19 -13.91 -0.44
C PRO A 201 11.76 -13.69 -1.91
N ALA A 202 12.66 -13.10 -2.69
CA ALA A 202 12.44 -12.73 -4.06
C ALA A 202 12.22 -14.00 -4.86
N ILE A 203 10.99 -14.22 -5.32
CA ILE A 203 10.77 -15.10 -6.45
C ILE A 203 11.41 -14.35 -7.63
N HIS A 204 12.64 -14.67 -8.01
CA HIS A 204 13.33 -13.98 -9.11
C HIS A 204 12.51 -14.12 -10.40
N LEU A 205 11.72 -13.10 -10.72
CA LEU A 205 11.06 -12.94 -12.01
C LEU A 205 11.90 -11.93 -12.76
N THR A 206 12.37 -12.29 -13.95
CA THR A 206 13.02 -11.32 -14.84
C THR A 206 12.04 -10.17 -15.13
N PRO A 207 12.49 -8.92 -15.32
CA PRO A 207 11.63 -7.74 -15.52
C PRO A 207 10.62 -7.89 -16.67
N ASP A 208 10.89 -8.83 -17.57
CA ASP A 208 10.15 -9.09 -18.79
C ASP A 208 9.24 -10.33 -18.69
N THR A 209 9.28 -11.06 -17.57
CA THR A 209 8.56 -12.33 -17.38
C THR A 209 7.65 -12.25 -16.17
N GLY A 210 6.36 -12.30 -16.44
CA GLY A 210 5.36 -12.62 -15.44
C GLY A 210 5.36 -14.11 -15.05
N TRP A 211 4.23 -14.58 -14.56
CA TRP A 211 3.97 -16.01 -14.35
C TRP A 211 3.26 -16.61 -15.56
N VAL A 212 3.55 -17.88 -15.88
CA VAL A 212 2.68 -18.65 -16.78
C VAL A 212 1.64 -19.36 -15.92
N ILE A 213 0.40 -18.90 -15.96
CA ILE A 213 -0.70 -19.52 -15.21
C ILE A 213 -1.71 -20.09 -16.21
N ALA A 214 -1.89 -21.41 -16.19
CA ALA A 214 -2.79 -22.12 -17.11
C ALA A 214 -2.50 -21.84 -18.61
N GLY A 215 -1.22 -21.62 -18.96
CA GLY A 215 -0.78 -21.31 -20.32
C GLY A 215 -0.95 -19.84 -20.74
N VAL A 216 -1.32 -18.96 -19.81
CA VAL A 216 -1.43 -17.52 -20.03
C VAL A 216 -0.24 -16.81 -19.36
N ASP A 217 0.41 -15.91 -20.10
CA ASP A 217 1.43 -15.02 -19.54
C ASP A 217 0.78 -13.93 -18.70
N VAL A 218 1.03 -13.97 -17.40
CA VAL A 218 0.48 -13.07 -16.38
C VAL A 218 1.60 -12.17 -15.88
N LEU A 219 1.72 -10.98 -16.46
CA LEU A 219 2.71 -9.98 -16.07
C LEU A 219 2.63 -9.68 -14.56
N ALA A 220 3.78 -9.72 -13.89
CA ALA A 220 3.90 -9.24 -12.52
C ALA A 220 3.95 -7.71 -12.55
N ILE A 221 2.78 -7.07 -12.43
CA ILE A 221 2.63 -5.61 -12.43
C ILE A 221 2.67 -5.10 -10.99
N ASP A 222 3.39 -4.00 -10.76
CA ASP A 222 3.33 -3.27 -9.49
C ASP A 222 2.10 -2.40 -9.44
N TYR A 223 1.42 -2.45 -8.32
CA TYR A 223 0.24 -1.64 -8.06
C TYR A 223 0.55 -0.50 -7.09
N GLN A 224 1.82 -0.22 -6.79
CA GLN A 224 2.24 0.95 -6.04
C GLN A 224 1.63 2.22 -6.66
N GLY A 225 1.08 3.08 -5.80
CA GLY A 225 0.43 4.32 -6.26
C GLY A 225 -0.95 4.14 -6.92
N THR A 226 -1.47 2.91 -7.06
CA THR A 226 -2.81 2.69 -7.64
C THR A 226 -3.90 2.59 -6.56
N VAL A 227 -4.94 3.41 -6.69
CA VAL A 227 -6.00 3.56 -5.68
C VAL A 227 -7.25 2.76 -6.05
N LEU A 228 -7.78 2.98 -7.25
CA LEU A 228 -9.00 2.33 -7.71
C LEU A 228 -8.86 0.80 -7.81
N PRO A 229 -7.73 0.24 -8.28
CA PRO A 229 -7.56 -1.21 -8.39
C PRO A 229 -7.64 -1.92 -7.05
N ILE A 230 -6.95 -1.43 -6.03
CA ILE A 230 -7.00 -2.04 -4.69
C ILE A 230 -8.40 -1.95 -4.08
N ILE A 231 -9.14 -0.85 -4.29
CA ILE A 231 -10.54 -0.74 -3.84
C ILE A 231 -11.41 -1.79 -4.54
N ALA A 232 -11.27 -1.96 -5.85
CA ALA A 232 -12.00 -2.96 -6.63
C ALA A 232 -11.65 -4.40 -6.18
N ILE A 233 -10.37 -4.67 -5.93
CA ILE A 233 -9.89 -5.96 -5.41
C ILE A 233 -10.48 -6.24 -4.04
N CYS A 234 -10.48 -5.26 -3.12
CA CYS A 234 -11.08 -5.41 -1.80
C CYS A 234 -12.61 -5.63 -1.84
N PHE A 235 -13.30 -5.06 -2.83
CA PHE A 235 -14.72 -5.35 -3.05
C PHE A 235 -14.95 -6.82 -3.42
N VAL A 236 -14.14 -7.35 -4.33
CA VAL A 236 -14.16 -8.77 -4.72
C VAL A 236 -13.78 -9.66 -3.52
N LEU A 237 -12.72 -9.29 -2.80
CA LEU A 237 -12.25 -9.96 -1.59
C LEU A 237 -13.38 -10.13 -0.56
N ALA A 238 -14.05 -9.03 -0.20
CA ALA A 238 -15.14 -9.05 0.77
C ALA A 238 -16.35 -9.88 0.30
N ARG A 239 -16.54 -10.03 -1.01
CA ARG A 239 -17.60 -10.90 -1.56
C ARG A 239 -17.22 -12.37 -1.50
N LEU A 240 -15.97 -12.70 -1.84
CA LEU A 240 -15.45 -14.07 -1.79
C LEU A 240 -15.34 -14.57 -0.34
N GLU A 241 -14.89 -13.73 0.57
CA GLU A 241 -14.83 -14.04 2.01
C GLU A 241 -16.21 -14.43 2.56
N ARG A 242 -17.24 -13.61 2.27
CA ARG A 242 -18.61 -13.92 2.65
C ARG A 242 -19.15 -15.17 1.97
N PHE A 243 -18.76 -15.44 0.73
CA PHE A 243 -19.15 -16.65 0.01
C PHE A 243 -18.58 -17.90 0.69
N PHE A 244 -17.28 -17.92 0.98
CA PHE A 244 -16.62 -19.05 1.64
C PHE A 244 -17.09 -19.21 3.09
N GLY A 245 -17.28 -18.11 3.82
CA GLY A 245 -17.80 -18.12 5.20
C GLY A 245 -19.21 -18.72 5.32
N ARG A 246 -20.04 -18.59 4.28
CA ARG A 246 -21.37 -19.25 4.23
C ARG A 246 -21.30 -20.73 3.87
N ARG A 247 -20.26 -21.16 3.14
CA ARG A 247 -20.11 -22.54 2.64
C ARG A 247 -19.37 -23.44 3.62
N LEU A 248 -18.43 -22.89 4.38
CA LEU A 248 -17.54 -23.63 5.28
C LEU A 248 -17.99 -23.48 6.74
N ARG A 249 -17.86 -24.54 7.54
CA ARG A 249 -18.31 -24.60 8.95
C ARG A 249 -17.24 -25.17 9.87
N GLY A 250 -17.35 -24.90 11.16
CA GLY A 250 -16.44 -25.42 12.20
C GLY A 250 -14.98 -25.03 11.95
N SER A 251 -14.05 -25.94 12.24
CA SER A 251 -12.60 -25.70 12.08
C SER A 251 -12.18 -25.42 10.64
N ALA A 252 -12.91 -25.94 9.65
CA ALA A 252 -12.64 -25.66 8.24
C ALA A 252 -12.85 -24.18 7.89
N ARG A 253 -13.82 -23.51 8.53
CA ARG A 253 -14.07 -22.07 8.33
C ARG A 253 -12.85 -21.23 8.75
N LEU A 254 -12.23 -21.57 9.88
CA LEU A 254 -11.10 -20.84 10.44
C LEU A 254 -9.86 -20.87 9.53
N LEU A 255 -9.58 -22.02 8.92
CA LEU A 255 -8.38 -22.21 8.09
C LEU A 255 -8.62 -21.90 6.61
N LEU A 256 -9.72 -22.39 6.05
CA LEU A 256 -9.94 -22.35 4.61
C LEU A 256 -10.56 -21.02 4.14
N VAL A 257 -11.34 -20.31 4.96
CA VAL A 257 -11.91 -19.02 4.50
C VAL A 257 -10.82 -18.00 4.21
N PRO A 258 -9.88 -17.70 5.13
CA PRO A 258 -8.82 -16.74 4.84
C PRO A 258 -7.93 -17.17 3.68
N LEU A 259 -7.57 -18.46 3.64
CA LEU A 259 -6.74 -19.06 2.59
C LEU A 259 -7.39 -18.93 1.20
N LEU A 260 -8.61 -19.43 1.05
CA LEU A 260 -9.32 -19.42 -0.24
C LEU A 260 -9.64 -17.98 -0.66
N THR A 261 -9.96 -17.11 0.28
CA THR A 261 -10.21 -15.68 0.00
C THR A 261 -8.99 -15.03 -0.61
N LEU A 262 -7.82 -15.13 0.03
CA LEU A 262 -6.59 -14.53 -0.51
C LEU A 262 -6.17 -15.18 -1.83
N LEU A 263 -6.19 -16.52 -1.91
CA LEU A 263 -5.78 -17.24 -3.10
C LEU A 263 -6.63 -16.87 -4.33
N THR A 264 -7.96 -16.93 -4.19
CA THR A 264 -8.87 -16.65 -5.31
C THR A 264 -8.93 -15.18 -5.67
N THR A 265 -8.86 -14.28 -4.68
CA THR A 265 -8.79 -12.84 -4.94
C THR A 265 -7.49 -12.48 -5.65
N GLY A 266 -6.35 -12.98 -5.18
CA GLY A 266 -5.05 -12.74 -5.80
C GLY A 266 -5.00 -13.26 -7.24
N LEU A 267 -5.49 -14.47 -7.47
CA LEU A 267 -5.59 -15.04 -8.81
C LEU A 267 -6.41 -14.13 -9.75
N LEU A 268 -7.59 -13.69 -9.32
CA LEU A 268 -8.42 -12.77 -10.11
C LEU A 268 -7.75 -11.40 -10.33
N ALA A 269 -7.05 -10.88 -9.33
CA ALA A 269 -6.35 -9.60 -9.41
C ALA A 269 -5.30 -9.62 -10.52
N PHE A 270 -4.45 -10.66 -10.57
CA PHE A 270 -3.37 -10.74 -11.55
C PHE A 270 -3.82 -11.27 -12.92
N LEU A 271 -4.73 -12.25 -13.00
CA LEU A 271 -5.15 -12.81 -14.31
C LEU A 271 -6.17 -11.96 -15.05
N VAL A 272 -7.01 -11.22 -14.34
CA VAL A 272 -8.11 -10.48 -14.96
C VAL A 272 -7.88 -8.98 -14.86
N LEU A 273 -7.66 -8.49 -13.63
CA LEU A 273 -7.55 -7.05 -13.40
C LEU A 273 -6.26 -6.47 -13.98
N GLY A 274 -5.11 -7.14 -13.81
CA GLY A 274 -3.83 -6.69 -14.35
C GLY A 274 -3.86 -6.43 -15.87
N PRO A 275 -4.18 -7.44 -16.70
CA PRO A 275 -4.28 -7.27 -18.15
C PRO A 275 -5.32 -6.21 -18.55
N ALA A 276 -6.47 -6.17 -17.88
CA ALA A 276 -7.52 -5.19 -18.18
C ALA A 276 -7.05 -3.74 -17.90
N LEU A 277 -6.38 -3.52 -16.77
CA LEU A 277 -5.80 -2.22 -16.43
C LEU A 277 -4.71 -1.82 -17.42
N ARG A 278 -3.81 -2.76 -17.76
CA ARG A 278 -2.72 -2.50 -18.70
C ARG A 278 -3.24 -2.10 -20.07
N PHE A 279 -4.19 -2.86 -20.61
CA PHE A 279 -4.83 -2.54 -21.88
C PHE A 279 -5.45 -1.14 -21.86
N THR A 280 -6.14 -0.79 -20.76
CA THR A 280 -6.76 0.53 -20.60
C THR A 280 -5.71 1.64 -20.50
N ALA A 281 -4.60 1.40 -19.80
CA ALA A 281 -3.50 2.35 -19.66
C ALA A 281 -2.76 2.57 -20.99
N ASP A 282 -2.46 1.50 -21.73
CA ASP A 282 -1.82 1.58 -23.06
C ASP A 282 -2.74 2.29 -24.07
N ALA A 283 -4.05 2.02 -24.03
CA ALA A 283 -5.01 2.73 -24.87
C ALA A 283 -5.10 4.23 -24.53
N ALA A 284 -5.13 4.56 -23.23
CA ALA A 284 -5.12 5.95 -22.77
C ALA A 284 -3.82 6.67 -23.16
N ALA A 285 -2.68 6.00 -23.01
CA ALA A 285 -1.36 6.46 -23.41
C ALA A 285 -1.31 6.89 -24.89
N VAL A 286 -1.68 5.97 -25.78
CA VAL A 286 -1.73 6.22 -27.23
C VAL A 286 -2.69 7.35 -27.57
N GLY A 287 -3.86 7.40 -26.91
CA GLY A 287 -4.83 8.47 -27.11
C GLY A 287 -4.28 9.85 -26.70
N LEU A 288 -3.55 9.91 -25.59
CA LEU A 288 -2.95 11.14 -25.07
C LEU A 288 -1.83 11.65 -25.99
N GLU A 289 -0.98 10.74 -26.47
CA GLU A 289 0.09 11.04 -27.44
C GLU A 289 -0.48 11.52 -28.78
N TRP A 290 -1.52 10.85 -29.29
CA TRP A 290 -2.22 11.27 -30.51
C TRP A 290 -2.82 12.68 -30.37
N LEU A 291 -3.48 12.95 -29.25
CA LEU A 291 -4.10 14.25 -28.98
C LEU A 291 -3.05 15.37 -28.94
N TYR A 292 -1.90 15.11 -28.32
CA TYR A 292 -0.81 16.08 -28.24
C TYR A 292 -0.14 16.31 -29.59
N SER A 293 0.25 15.25 -30.30
CA SER A 293 0.91 15.35 -31.62
C SER A 293 0.02 16.01 -32.68
N SER A 294 -1.31 15.86 -32.55
CA SER A 294 -2.27 16.46 -33.49
C SER A 294 -2.62 17.92 -33.19
N ALA A 295 -2.76 18.29 -31.91
CA ALA A 295 -3.31 19.59 -31.49
C ALA A 295 -2.31 20.52 -30.79
N GLY A 296 -1.05 20.08 -30.58
CA GLY A 296 0.02 20.88 -29.99
C GLY A 296 -0.36 21.47 -28.62
N LEU A 297 -0.31 22.79 -28.48
CA LEU A 297 -0.63 23.47 -27.21
C LEU A 297 -2.06 23.19 -26.72
N LEU A 298 -3.05 23.12 -27.63
CA LEU A 298 -4.43 22.77 -27.29
C LEU A 298 -4.56 21.30 -26.88
N GLY A 299 -3.74 20.43 -27.48
CA GLY A 299 -3.62 19.04 -27.03
C GLY A 299 -3.12 18.99 -25.59
N GLY A 300 -2.04 19.70 -25.29
CA GLY A 300 -1.46 19.78 -23.94
C GLY A 300 -2.43 20.28 -22.87
N THR A 301 -3.27 21.28 -23.17
CA THR A 301 -4.27 21.78 -22.21
C THR A 301 -5.38 20.76 -21.93
N VAL A 302 -5.84 20.04 -22.96
CA VAL A 302 -6.84 18.97 -22.77
C VAL A 302 -6.23 17.79 -22.01
N VAL A 303 -4.99 17.42 -22.30
CA VAL A 303 -4.25 16.39 -21.56
C VAL A 303 -4.15 16.76 -20.07
N GLY A 304 -3.76 18.00 -19.76
CA GLY A 304 -3.72 18.51 -18.38
C GLY A 304 -5.09 18.49 -17.70
N ALA A 305 -6.17 18.79 -18.42
CA ALA A 305 -7.53 18.74 -17.88
C ALA A 305 -7.99 17.30 -17.55
N VAL A 306 -7.60 16.31 -18.36
CA VAL A 306 -7.96 14.90 -18.18
C VAL A 306 -7.06 14.19 -17.15
N TYR A 307 -5.90 14.77 -16.82
CA TYR A 307 -4.95 14.20 -15.86
C TYR A 307 -5.56 14.00 -14.46
N SER A 308 -6.32 14.98 -13.93
CA SER A 308 -6.94 14.86 -12.59
C SER A 308 -7.88 13.64 -12.46
N PRO A 309 -8.82 13.39 -13.40
CA PRO A 309 -9.56 12.12 -13.46
C PRO A 309 -8.68 10.87 -13.58
N LEU A 310 -7.60 10.91 -14.36
CA LEU A 310 -6.63 9.80 -14.48
C LEU A 310 -5.90 9.50 -13.16
N VAL A 311 -5.65 10.52 -12.35
CA VAL A 311 -5.06 10.35 -11.01
C VAL A 311 -5.99 9.59 -10.09
N VAL A 312 -7.27 9.97 -10.06
CA VAL A 312 -8.30 9.29 -9.24
C VAL A 312 -8.45 7.80 -9.62
N THR A 313 -8.37 7.49 -10.92
CA THR A 313 -8.45 6.10 -11.40
C THR A 313 -7.16 5.31 -11.24
N GLY A 314 -6.04 5.96 -10.91
CA GLY A 314 -4.73 5.32 -10.81
C GLY A 314 -4.04 5.06 -12.16
N LEU A 315 -4.73 5.28 -13.28
CA LEU A 315 -4.20 5.07 -14.63
C LEU A 315 -3.02 5.98 -14.97
N HIS A 316 -2.88 7.11 -14.27
CA HIS A 316 -1.72 8.01 -14.39
C HIS A 316 -0.36 7.33 -14.15
N GLN A 317 -0.29 6.27 -13.34
CA GLN A 317 0.97 5.53 -13.11
C GLN A 317 1.48 4.86 -14.40
N GLY A 318 0.58 4.45 -15.30
CA GLY A 318 0.95 3.94 -16.62
C GLY A 318 1.61 4.99 -17.52
N LEU A 319 1.37 6.29 -17.25
CA LEU A 319 1.97 7.39 -17.99
C LEU A 319 3.47 7.56 -17.68
N ILE A 320 3.97 7.01 -16.57
CA ILE A 320 5.40 7.10 -16.20
C ILE A 320 6.31 6.41 -17.24
N ALA A 321 5.87 5.30 -17.83
CA ALA A 321 6.63 4.63 -18.89
C ALA A 321 6.76 5.52 -20.14
N ILE A 322 5.70 6.25 -20.49
CA ILE A 322 5.68 7.21 -21.60
C ILE A 322 6.58 8.39 -21.26
N GLU A 323 6.46 8.92 -20.05
CA GLU A 323 7.28 10.02 -19.52
C GLU A 323 8.77 9.74 -19.71
N LEU A 324 9.23 8.55 -19.31
CA LEU A 324 10.62 8.13 -19.48
C LEU A 324 11.03 8.06 -20.97
N GLY A 325 10.13 7.61 -21.84
CA GLY A 325 10.31 7.65 -23.29
C GLY A 325 10.44 9.07 -23.82
N LEU A 326 9.55 9.97 -23.44
CA LEU A 326 9.55 11.38 -23.85
C LEU A 326 10.81 12.11 -23.37
N LEU A 327 11.22 11.89 -22.13
CA LEU A 327 12.45 12.46 -21.57
C LEU A 327 13.70 12.02 -22.36
N SER A 328 13.72 10.81 -22.91
CA SER A 328 14.80 10.36 -23.79
C SER A 328 14.87 11.11 -25.14
N THR A 329 13.74 11.71 -25.55
CA THR A 329 13.60 12.49 -26.79
C THR A 329 13.73 14.01 -26.61
N GLY A 330 14.01 14.49 -25.40
CA GLY A 330 14.36 15.89 -25.14
C GLY A 330 13.45 16.66 -24.18
N GLY A 331 12.47 16.01 -23.54
CA GLY A 331 11.61 16.63 -22.51
C GLY A 331 10.27 15.92 -22.38
N SER A 332 9.40 16.40 -21.49
CA SER A 332 8.04 15.87 -21.35
C SER A 332 6.97 16.95 -21.43
N PHE A 333 5.88 16.63 -22.12
CA PHE A 333 4.65 17.42 -22.13
C PHE A 333 3.66 17.02 -21.04
N ILE A 334 3.82 15.84 -20.43
CA ILE A 334 2.96 15.36 -19.34
C ILE A 334 3.37 16.06 -18.03
N PHE A 335 4.68 16.13 -17.78
CA PHE A 335 5.26 16.94 -16.72
C PHE A 335 6.29 17.90 -17.33
N PRO A 336 6.02 19.21 -17.39
CA PRO A 336 6.95 20.18 -17.97
C PRO A 336 8.24 20.23 -17.13
N VAL A 337 9.19 19.38 -17.47
CA VAL A 337 10.51 19.32 -16.85
C VAL A 337 11.49 19.81 -17.92
N PRO A 338 12.27 20.86 -17.64
CA PRO A 338 13.33 21.27 -18.57
C PRO A 338 14.31 20.08 -18.73
N PRO A 339 14.84 19.85 -19.93
CA PRO A 339 15.78 18.75 -20.14
C PRO A 339 16.90 18.85 -19.11
N PRO A 340 17.39 17.71 -18.56
CA PRO A 340 18.50 17.73 -17.64
C PRO A 340 19.64 18.51 -18.30
N PRO A 341 20.33 19.40 -17.56
CA PRO A 341 21.41 20.19 -18.14
C PRO A 341 22.38 19.22 -18.80
N THR A 342 22.46 19.28 -20.13
CA THR A 342 23.38 18.45 -20.89
C THR A 342 24.75 18.70 -20.28
N SER A 343 25.35 17.70 -19.65
CA SER A 343 26.73 17.80 -19.16
C SER A 343 27.53 18.40 -20.32
N PRO A 344 28.26 19.51 -20.13
CA PRO A 344 28.98 20.11 -21.24
C PRO A 344 29.87 19.01 -21.82
N ARG A 345 29.67 18.71 -23.11
CA ARG A 345 30.52 17.76 -23.84
C ARG A 345 31.95 18.05 -23.40
N PRO A 346 32.76 17.06 -22.99
CA PRO A 346 34.15 17.32 -22.64
C PRO A 346 34.72 18.07 -23.83
N ARG A 347 35.05 19.36 -23.63
CA ARG A 347 35.65 20.16 -24.69
C ARG A 347 36.82 19.32 -25.20
N PRO A 348 36.93 19.06 -26.50
CA PRO A 348 38.11 18.37 -27.00
C PRO A 348 39.29 19.17 -26.48
N ARG A 349 40.09 18.56 -25.60
CA ARG A 349 41.34 19.17 -25.15
C ARG A 349 42.11 19.41 -26.44
N SER A 350 42.25 20.68 -26.83
CA SER A 350 43.09 21.06 -27.93
C SER A 350 44.49 20.50 -27.63
N PRO A 351 45.08 19.72 -28.54
CA PRO A 351 46.47 19.36 -28.39
C PRO A 351 47.29 20.64 -28.61
N CYS A 352 48.23 20.88 -27.70
CA CYS A 352 49.33 21.85 -27.80
C CYS A 352 49.00 23.34 -27.57
N GLY A 353 49.55 23.83 -26.46
CA GLY A 353 49.66 25.26 -26.15
C GLY A 353 50.69 25.57 -25.07
N CYS A 354 51.79 24.80 -24.97
CA CYS A 354 52.91 25.16 -24.09
C CYS A 354 53.78 26.23 -24.78
N ARG A 355 53.51 27.51 -24.53
CA ARG A 355 54.51 28.58 -24.53
C ARG A 355 54.12 29.66 -23.53
N ARG A 356 54.76 29.65 -22.36
CA ARG A 356 55.46 30.82 -21.80
C ARG A 356 56.29 30.42 -20.58
N ALA A 357 57.43 31.08 -20.49
CA ALA A 357 58.60 30.78 -19.67
C ALA A 357 58.35 30.86 -18.15
N GLY A 358 59.06 30.00 -17.40
CA GLY A 358 59.40 30.23 -16.00
C GLY A 358 58.57 29.47 -14.95
N ALA A 359 58.75 28.15 -14.82
CA ALA A 359 58.50 27.40 -13.58
C ALA A 359 59.20 26.01 -13.64
N PRO A 360 59.74 25.48 -12.53
CA PRO A 360 60.58 24.28 -12.50
C PRO A 360 59.76 22.98 -12.62
N ASP A 361 60.43 21.92 -13.10
CA ASP A 361 59.98 20.54 -13.33
C ASP A 361 58.73 20.07 -12.55
N CYS A 362 57.60 19.99 -13.25
CA CYS A 362 56.49 19.12 -12.85
C CYS A 362 56.89 17.66 -13.12
N GLY A 363 57.32 16.97 -12.06
CA GLY A 363 57.71 15.57 -12.06
C GLY A 363 56.67 14.64 -12.70
N ARG A 364 57.19 13.69 -13.49
CA ARG A 364 56.47 12.55 -14.04
C ARG A 364 55.79 11.76 -12.92
N TRP A 365 54.47 11.67 -12.95
CA TRP A 365 53.74 10.62 -12.23
C TRP A 365 53.95 9.29 -12.97
N PRO A 366 54.32 8.18 -12.30
CA PRO A 366 54.35 6.88 -12.93
C PRO A 366 52.90 6.36 -13.14
N PRO A 367 52.64 5.52 -14.16
CA PRO A 367 51.31 5.00 -14.44
C PRO A 367 50.81 4.07 -13.31
N PRO A 368 49.49 3.97 -13.10
CA PRO A 368 48.91 3.10 -12.07
C PRO A 368 49.18 1.63 -12.39
N ARG A 369 49.66 0.87 -11.40
CA ARG A 369 49.84 -0.59 -11.50
C ARG A 369 48.45 -1.28 -11.56
N PRO A 370 48.26 -2.31 -12.40
CA PRO A 370 47.02 -3.06 -12.43
C PRO A 370 46.83 -3.87 -11.13
N LEU A 371 45.62 -3.80 -10.58
CA LEU A 371 45.16 -4.59 -9.43
C LEU A 371 45.27 -6.09 -9.78
N ARG A 372 46.05 -6.85 -9.00
CA ARG A 372 46.06 -8.32 -9.08
C ARG A 372 44.77 -8.88 -8.48
N PRO A 373 44.19 -9.94 -9.07
CA PRO A 373 43.02 -10.61 -8.50
C PRO A 373 43.41 -11.31 -7.20
N HIS A 374 42.58 -11.14 -6.16
CA HIS A 374 42.69 -11.92 -4.93
C HIS A 374 42.42 -13.39 -5.24
N SER A 375 43.48 -14.16 -5.40
CA SER A 375 43.46 -15.62 -5.37
C SER A 375 43.17 -16.10 -3.94
N ALA A 376 42.21 -17.00 -3.82
CA ALA A 376 41.97 -17.82 -2.65
C ALA A 376 43.28 -18.41 -2.09
N SER A 377 43.39 -18.44 -0.77
CA SER A 377 44.42 -19.20 -0.06
C SER A 377 43.78 -19.95 1.10
N PRO A 378 44.18 -21.20 1.35
CA PRO A 378 43.36 -22.20 2.03
C PRO A 378 43.62 -22.28 3.53
N ASN A 379 42.55 -22.62 4.25
CA ASN A 379 42.51 -23.61 5.33
C ASN A 379 43.78 -23.74 6.19
N ARG A 380 43.80 -23.05 7.34
CA ARG A 380 44.63 -23.45 8.50
C ARG A 380 43.77 -23.57 9.74
N ARG A 381 43.61 -24.82 10.15
CA ARG A 381 43.10 -25.28 11.44
C ARG A 381 44.02 -24.79 12.56
N CYS A 382 43.45 -24.37 13.68
CA CYS A 382 44.07 -24.50 15.00
C CYS A 382 43.07 -25.18 15.92
N SER A 383 43.44 -26.38 16.36
CA SER A 383 42.83 -27.13 17.46
C SER A 383 43.98 -27.65 18.32
N ALA A 384 44.10 -27.10 19.53
CA ALA A 384 44.62 -27.68 20.76
C ALA A 384 44.69 -26.55 21.80
#